data_AF-A0A0X8CP82-F1
#
_entry.id   AF-A0A0X8CP82-F1
#
_cell.length_a   1.000
_cell.length_b   1.000
_cell.length_c   1.000
_cell.angle_alpha   90.00
_cell.angle_beta   90.00
_cell.angle_gamma   90.00
#
_symmetry.space_group_name_H-M   'P 1'
#
loop_
_entity.id
_entity.type
_entity.pdbx_description
1 polymer ?
#
loop_
_entity_poly.entity_id
_entity_poly.type
_entity_poly.pdbx_seq_one_letter_code
_entity_poly.pdbx_strand_id
1 'polypeptide(L)'
;MTSLASTSTTDIQPIRPSALSAKLAMALLLAALADWLFYGQRIGLSLAIFATAIACASLLANLATLNLRRAAIGGAIVAFGLVPAVEQLNTLSFLILIAALLIALLLATNPETAGLPDRARALRDLVLLGFLRFFPEALQALNWSAFTRGIALWLLPMVLSAVFIALFAAANPVIEQWVSLLNPKLILEYVSVRRVLFWSLMLALVWPFIHVRWRSKKAAIASATDAAGSEPRAPLVPVELLGPSIVLRSLILFNLLFAAQSILDGIYLWGHAALPDNLTYAAYAHRGAYPLIATALLAAAFVLVAMRPGGPAEKSKVIRPLVYLWVGQNVLLVASSIRRLDLYVDIYMLTYWRIAAFIWMGLVALGLILIVARIALDRSNQWLVGANLIALTIVLYGCSLVNFDAFIADYNVAHSREVSGKGAQIDIDYLMTLGPQAVPAIDKAFALRPAAREGCLVSRRDRLVEQQRQDLAWRSWSFRDWRLQRRLDAQAKAQAGSQPAG
;
A
#
# COMPACT_ATOMS: atom_id res chain seq x y z
N MET A 1 -61.45 -10.88 -42.99
CA MET A 1 -61.23 -11.94 -41.96
C MET A 1 -60.40 -13.01 -42.65
N THR A 2 -59.16 -13.34 -42.29
CA THR A 2 -58.39 -13.26 -41.03
C THR A 2 -56.90 -13.11 -41.37
N SER A 3 -56.23 -12.21 -40.68
CA SER A 3 -54.77 -12.04 -40.66
C SER A 3 -54.14 -13.19 -39.89
N LEU A 4 -53.32 -14.03 -40.54
CA LEU A 4 -52.47 -15.00 -39.84
C LEU A 4 -51.19 -14.31 -39.41
N ALA A 5 -51.08 -14.08 -38.10
CA ALA A 5 -49.88 -13.58 -37.45
C ALA A 5 -48.74 -14.60 -37.56
N SER A 6 -47.65 -14.20 -38.21
CA SER A 6 -46.37 -14.91 -38.17
C SER A 6 -45.74 -14.71 -36.79
N THR A 7 -45.67 -15.79 -36.01
CA THR A 7 -44.89 -15.84 -34.77
C THR A 7 -43.41 -15.69 -35.08
N SER A 8 -42.82 -14.57 -34.66
CA SER A 8 -41.38 -14.36 -34.64
C SER A 8 -40.75 -15.28 -33.59
N THR A 9 -40.11 -16.36 -34.05
CA THR A 9 -39.18 -17.14 -33.23
C THR A 9 -38.03 -16.22 -32.84
N THR A 10 -38.05 -15.78 -31.58
CA THR A 10 -36.97 -15.04 -30.97
C THR A 10 -35.78 -15.99 -30.86
N ASP A 11 -34.77 -15.74 -31.67
CA ASP A 11 -33.51 -16.47 -31.69
C ASP A 11 -32.82 -16.29 -30.32
N ILE A 12 -32.99 -17.26 -29.43
CA ILE A 12 -32.26 -17.31 -28.16
C ILE A 12 -30.84 -17.77 -28.51
N GLN A 13 -29.94 -16.81 -28.74
CA GLN A 13 -28.53 -17.12 -28.89
C GLN A 13 -28.01 -17.86 -27.64
N PRO A 14 -27.46 -19.09 -27.77
CA PRO A 14 -26.88 -19.79 -26.66
C PRO A 14 -25.62 -19.05 -26.17
N ILE A 15 -25.55 -18.81 -24.87
CA ILE A 15 -24.38 -18.24 -24.20
C ILE A 15 -23.18 -19.18 -24.45
N ARG A 16 -22.19 -18.73 -25.24
CA ARG A 16 -21.03 -19.52 -25.66
C ARG A 16 -20.25 -20.10 -24.45
N PRO A 17 -20.18 -21.44 -24.28
CA PRO A 17 -19.41 -22.08 -23.20
C PRO A 17 -17.88 -21.93 -23.33
N SER A 18 -17.37 -21.62 -24.53
CA SER A 18 -15.92 -21.51 -24.80
C SER A 18 -15.22 -20.38 -24.03
N ALA A 19 -15.91 -19.26 -23.77
CA ALA A 19 -15.30 -18.09 -23.12
C ALA A 19 -14.98 -18.33 -21.63
N LEU A 20 -15.75 -19.17 -20.93
CA LEU A 20 -15.54 -19.47 -19.51
C LEU A 20 -14.36 -20.45 -19.33
N SER A 21 -14.24 -21.42 -20.23
CA SER A 21 -13.10 -22.35 -20.26
C SER A 21 -11.75 -21.65 -20.51
N ALA A 22 -11.71 -20.66 -21.43
CA ALA A 22 -10.50 -19.89 -21.71
C ALA A 22 -10.07 -19.00 -20.52
N LYS A 23 -11.04 -18.43 -19.78
CA LYS A 23 -10.77 -17.62 -18.58
C LYS A 23 -10.23 -18.45 -17.42
N LEU A 24 -10.78 -19.65 -17.21
CA LEU A 24 -10.27 -20.60 -16.22
C LEU A 24 -8.84 -21.05 -16.57
N ALA A 25 -8.58 -21.37 -17.84
CA ALA A 25 -7.23 -21.70 -18.31
C ALA A 25 -6.23 -20.55 -18.06
N MET A 26 -6.62 -19.30 -18.33
CA MET A 26 -5.80 -18.12 -18.05
C MET A 26 -5.52 -17.95 -16.55
N ALA A 27 -6.52 -18.17 -15.69
CA ALA A 27 -6.36 -18.09 -14.23
C ALA A 27 -5.39 -19.17 -13.72
N LEU A 28 -5.50 -20.40 -14.23
CA LEU A 28 -4.60 -21.51 -13.89
C LEU A 28 -3.17 -21.25 -14.37
N LEU A 29 -2.99 -20.70 -15.58
CA LEU A 29 -1.68 -20.31 -16.10
C LEU A 29 -1.03 -19.23 -15.22
N LEU A 30 -1.79 -18.23 -14.76
CA LEU A 30 -1.28 -17.22 -13.85
C LEU A 30 -0.95 -17.80 -12.47
N ALA A 31 -1.74 -18.73 -11.95
CA ALA A 31 -1.42 -19.42 -10.69
C ALA A 31 -0.13 -20.27 -10.81
N ALA A 32 0.06 -20.97 -11.94
CA ALA A 32 1.28 -21.71 -12.23
C ALA A 32 2.50 -20.78 -12.38
N LEU A 33 2.32 -19.63 -13.04
CA LEU A 33 3.35 -18.60 -13.13
C LEU A 33 3.72 -18.06 -11.74
N ALA A 34 2.74 -17.79 -10.88
CA ALA A 34 2.97 -17.34 -9.50
C ALA A 34 3.76 -18.37 -8.67
N ASP A 35 3.46 -19.66 -8.84
CA ASP A 35 4.18 -20.74 -8.18
C ASP A 35 5.66 -20.77 -8.59
N TRP A 36 5.94 -20.72 -9.90
CA TRP A 36 7.31 -20.68 -10.41
C TRP A 36 8.12 -19.43 -9.97
N LEU A 37 7.41 -18.34 -9.71
CA LEU A 37 8.00 -17.01 -9.53
C LEU A 37 8.17 -16.64 -8.05
N PHE A 38 7.29 -17.12 -7.17
CA PHE A 38 7.27 -16.78 -5.74
C PHE A 38 7.53 -17.98 -4.80
N TYR A 39 7.23 -19.22 -5.21
CA TYR A 39 7.29 -20.34 -4.27
C TYR A 39 8.74 -20.69 -3.91
N GLY A 40 9.09 -20.51 -2.63
CA GLY A 40 10.44 -20.79 -2.11
C GLY A 40 11.53 -19.82 -2.62
N GLN A 41 11.14 -18.69 -3.21
CA GLN A 41 12.05 -17.70 -3.79
C GLN A 41 11.83 -16.32 -3.18
N ARG A 42 12.88 -15.50 -3.14
CA ARG A 42 12.77 -14.10 -2.72
C ARG A 42 12.05 -13.28 -3.79
N ILE A 43 11.26 -12.31 -3.33
CA ILE A 43 10.40 -11.49 -4.18
C ILE A 43 11.13 -10.20 -4.54
N GLY A 44 11.13 -9.82 -5.81
CA GLY A 44 11.73 -8.60 -6.33
C GLY A 44 11.16 -8.28 -7.71
N LEU A 45 12.00 -8.27 -8.74
CA LEU A 45 11.58 -8.19 -10.16
C LEU A 45 10.49 -9.21 -10.52
N SER A 46 10.50 -10.36 -9.86
CA SER A 46 9.48 -11.40 -9.98
C SER A 46 8.05 -10.86 -9.76
N LEU A 47 7.84 -9.93 -8.84
CA LEU A 47 6.54 -9.30 -8.64
C LEU A 47 6.15 -8.36 -9.79
N ALA A 48 7.10 -7.59 -10.30
CA ALA A 48 6.87 -6.69 -11.43
C ALA A 48 6.43 -7.49 -12.68
N ILE A 49 7.11 -8.60 -12.97
CA ILE A 49 6.75 -9.52 -14.05
C ILE A 49 5.33 -10.06 -13.86
N PHE A 50 4.98 -10.49 -12.65
CA PHE A 50 3.66 -11.01 -12.35
C PHE A 50 2.56 -9.95 -12.52
N ALA A 51 2.80 -8.72 -12.03
CA ALA A 51 1.87 -7.61 -12.16
C ALA A 51 1.62 -7.25 -13.64
N THR A 52 2.67 -7.25 -14.47
CA THR A 52 2.54 -7.09 -15.93
C THR A 52 1.74 -8.23 -16.54
N ALA A 53 2.00 -9.49 -16.15
CA ALA A 53 1.26 -10.65 -16.64
C ALA A 53 -0.25 -10.57 -16.30
N ILE A 54 -0.59 -10.15 -15.07
CA ILE A 54 -1.99 -9.91 -14.66
C ILE A 54 -2.63 -8.81 -15.52
N ALA A 55 -1.93 -7.69 -15.72
CA ALA A 55 -2.45 -6.58 -16.53
C ALA A 55 -2.70 -7.02 -17.99
N CYS A 56 -1.78 -7.76 -18.60
CA CYS A 56 -1.94 -8.32 -19.94
C CYS A 56 -3.09 -9.33 -20.01
N ALA A 57 -3.19 -10.26 -19.05
CA ALA A 57 -4.28 -11.23 -19.00
C ALA A 57 -5.65 -10.56 -18.82
N SER A 58 -5.72 -9.50 -18.02
CA SER A 58 -6.92 -8.69 -17.85
C SER A 58 -7.34 -8.00 -19.14
N LEU A 59 -6.39 -7.44 -19.90
CA LEU A 59 -6.64 -6.85 -21.21
C LEU A 59 -7.13 -7.90 -22.22
N LEU A 60 -6.45 -9.05 -22.32
CA LEU A 60 -6.82 -10.16 -23.21
C LEU A 60 -8.22 -10.70 -22.89
N ALA A 61 -8.54 -10.89 -21.60
CA ALA A 61 -9.84 -11.40 -21.18
C ALA A 61 -11.01 -10.44 -21.45
N ASN A 62 -10.72 -9.15 -21.68
CA ASN A 62 -11.71 -8.09 -21.87
C ASN A 62 -11.59 -7.35 -23.21
N LEU A 63 -10.81 -7.88 -24.17
CA LEU A 63 -10.56 -7.32 -25.51
C LEU A 63 -11.83 -6.77 -26.19
N ALA A 64 -12.95 -7.51 -26.09
CA ALA A 64 -14.22 -7.17 -26.74
C ALA A 64 -14.90 -5.91 -26.16
N THR A 65 -14.52 -5.44 -24.98
CA THR A 65 -15.11 -4.27 -24.30
C THR A 65 -14.11 -3.13 -24.09
N LEU A 66 -12.91 -3.22 -24.69
CA LEU A 66 -11.84 -2.25 -24.46
C LEU A 66 -12.08 -0.93 -25.21
N ASN A 67 -12.00 0.17 -24.47
CA ASN A 67 -11.75 1.47 -25.05
C ASN A 67 -10.23 1.73 -25.04
N LEU A 68 -9.61 1.87 -26.21
CA LEU A 68 -8.15 1.98 -26.37
C LEU A 68 -7.55 3.12 -25.53
N ARG A 69 -8.23 4.27 -25.44
CA ARG A 69 -7.76 5.40 -24.64
C ARG A 69 -7.71 5.07 -23.14
N ARG A 70 -8.71 4.33 -22.63
CA ARG A 70 -8.78 3.95 -21.21
C ARG A 70 -7.80 2.83 -20.89
N ALA A 71 -7.65 1.87 -21.81
CA ALA A 71 -6.61 0.85 -21.71
C ALA A 71 -5.21 1.47 -21.67
N ALA A 72 -4.95 2.49 -22.51
CA ALA A 72 -3.70 3.23 -22.49
C ALA A 72 -3.47 3.98 -21.16
N ILE A 73 -4.49 4.66 -20.62
CA ILE A 73 -4.40 5.34 -19.31
C ILE A 73 -4.16 4.32 -18.19
N GLY A 74 -4.91 3.21 -18.17
CA GLY A 74 -4.73 2.14 -17.19
C GLY A 74 -3.34 1.51 -17.27
N GLY A 75 -2.85 1.25 -18.49
CA GLY A 75 -1.50 0.77 -18.74
C GLY A 75 -0.42 1.74 -18.25
N ALA A 76 -0.60 3.05 -18.49
CA ALA A 76 0.30 4.07 -17.98
C ALA A 76 0.32 4.13 -16.43
N ILE A 77 -0.83 3.96 -15.77
CA ILE A 77 -0.92 3.90 -14.30
C ILE A 77 -0.17 2.69 -13.75
N VAL A 78 -0.34 1.50 -14.37
CA VAL A 78 0.40 0.30 -13.97
C VAL A 78 1.90 0.47 -14.21
N ALA A 79 2.30 1.01 -15.37
CA ALA A 79 3.69 1.31 -15.67
C ALA A 79 4.32 2.26 -14.62
N PHE A 80 3.58 3.29 -14.22
CA PHE A 80 4.01 4.20 -13.16
C PHE A 80 4.13 3.49 -11.81
N GLY A 81 3.18 2.61 -11.46
CA GLY A 81 3.25 1.81 -10.23
C GLY A 81 4.38 0.76 -10.21
N LEU A 82 4.84 0.32 -11.38
CA LEU A 82 5.96 -0.62 -11.51
C LEU A 82 7.32 0.03 -11.23
N VAL A 83 7.48 1.34 -11.48
CA VAL A 83 8.77 2.04 -11.32
C VAL A 83 9.33 1.90 -9.90
N PRO A 84 8.59 2.20 -8.81
CA PRO A 84 9.08 1.97 -7.46
C PRO A 84 9.37 0.51 -7.13
N ALA A 85 8.58 -0.43 -7.67
CA ALA A 85 8.76 -1.85 -7.41
C ALA A 85 10.04 -2.41 -8.06
N VAL A 86 10.40 -1.91 -9.24
CA VAL A 86 11.66 -2.23 -9.93
C VAL A 86 12.85 -1.52 -9.28
N GLU A 87 12.66 -0.31 -8.77
CA GLU A 87 13.69 0.43 -8.03
C GLU A 87 14.10 -0.30 -6.75
N GLN A 88 13.15 -0.58 -5.85
CA GLN A 88 13.32 -1.42 -4.67
C GLN A 88 11.96 -1.93 -4.20
N LEU A 89 11.84 -3.24 -3.99
CA LEU A 89 10.64 -3.80 -3.38
C LEU A 89 10.64 -3.52 -1.87
N ASN A 90 9.83 -2.54 -1.47
CA ASN A 90 9.54 -2.25 -0.06
C ASN A 90 8.00 -2.21 0.14
N THR A 91 7.54 -2.18 1.38
CA THR A 91 6.12 -2.14 1.74
C THR A 91 5.37 -1.01 1.01
N LEU A 92 5.98 0.17 0.89
CA LEU A 92 5.40 1.30 0.15
C LEU A 92 5.28 1.02 -1.35
N SER A 93 6.35 0.56 -2.00
CA SER A 93 6.35 0.22 -3.43
C SER A 93 5.31 -0.86 -3.75
N PHE A 94 5.17 -1.85 -2.86
CA PHE A 94 4.17 -2.91 -2.96
C PHE A 94 2.73 -2.35 -2.91
N LEU A 95 2.44 -1.48 -1.93
CA LEU A 95 1.13 -0.85 -1.80
C LEU A 95 0.80 0.05 -2.99
N ILE A 96 1.78 0.80 -3.51
CA ILE A 96 1.62 1.63 -4.71
C ILE A 96 1.29 0.76 -5.93
N LEU A 97 1.98 -0.36 -6.11
CA LEU A 97 1.73 -1.28 -7.22
C LEU A 97 0.33 -1.89 -7.15
N ILE A 98 -0.11 -2.33 -5.96
CA ILE A 98 -1.48 -2.82 -5.77
C ILE A 98 -2.50 -1.73 -6.08
N ALA A 99 -2.30 -0.53 -5.55
CA ALA A 99 -3.20 0.60 -5.81
C ALA A 99 -3.28 0.90 -7.32
N ALA A 100 -2.15 0.90 -8.03
CA ALA A 100 -2.09 1.10 -9.47
C ALA A 100 -2.86 0.02 -10.24
N LEU A 101 -2.69 -1.26 -9.88
CA LEU A 101 -3.43 -2.38 -10.48
C LEU A 101 -4.94 -2.26 -10.25
N LEU A 102 -5.36 -1.90 -9.03
CA LEU A 102 -6.78 -1.74 -8.69
C LEU A 102 -7.40 -0.54 -9.41
N ILE A 103 -6.69 0.59 -9.51
CA ILE A 103 -7.15 1.78 -10.24
C ILE A 103 -7.27 1.47 -11.73
N ALA A 104 -6.28 0.80 -12.32
CA ALA A 104 -6.33 0.40 -13.73
C ALA A 104 -7.50 -0.54 -14.00
N LEU A 105 -7.76 -1.49 -13.10
CA LEU A 105 -8.91 -2.38 -13.19
C LEU A 105 -10.24 -1.61 -13.09
N LEU A 106 -10.33 -0.63 -12.18
CA LEU A 106 -11.52 0.21 -12.02
C LEU A 106 -11.79 1.07 -13.26
N LEU A 107 -10.75 1.61 -13.91
CA LEU A 107 -10.87 2.34 -15.17
C LEU A 107 -11.35 1.46 -16.33
N ALA A 108 -10.95 0.18 -16.33
CA ALA A 108 -11.37 -0.78 -17.33
C ALA A 108 -12.82 -1.25 -17.12
N THR A 109 -13.30 -1.32 -15.87
CA THR A 109 -14.62 -1.87 -15.52
C THR A 109 -15.75 -0.83 -15.50
N ASN A 110 -15.51 0.39 -15.03
CA ASN A 110 -16.57 1.36 -14.73
C ASN A 110 -16.50 2.65 -15.58
N PRO A 111 -17.24 2.72 -16.71
CA PRO A 111 -17.22 3.87 -17.60
C PRO A 111 -17.83 5.16 -17.02
N GLU A 112 -18.69 5.09 -16.00
CA GLU A 112 -19.58 6.21 -15.60
C GLU A 112 -19.43 6.67 -14.13
N THR A 113 -18.43 6.21 -13.36
CA THR A 113 -18.24 6.70 -11.99
C THR A 113 -17.54 8.06 -11.97
N ALA A 114 -18.33 9.14 -12.01
CA ALA A 114 -17.85 10.52 -12.01
C ALA A 114 -17.40 11.00 -10.60
N GLY A 115 -17.98 10.48 -9.52
CA GLY A 115 -17.69 10.91 -8.15
C GLY A 115 -16.60 10.11 -7.44
N LEU A 116 -15.74 10.80 -6.66
CA LEU A 116 -14.83 10.19 -5.67
C LEU A 116 -15.49 9.15 -4.74
N PRO A 117 -16.68 9.41 -4.13
CA PRO A 117 -17.31 8.44 -3.23
C PRO A 117 -17.79 7.18 -3.97
N ASP A 118 -18.19 7.30 -5.23
CA ASP A 118 -18.64 6.16 -6.03
C ASP A 118 -17.47 5.31 -6.47
N ARG A 119 -16.32 5.92 -6.77
CA ARG A 119 -15.05 5.20 -6.99
C ARG A 119 -14.59 4.48 -5.73
N ALA A 120 -14.68 5.11 -4.56
CA ALA A 120 -14.32 4.48 -3.30
C ALA A 120 -15.23 3.28 -2.97
N ARG A 121 -16.53 3.40 -3.22
CA ARG A 121 -17.49 2.30 -3.05
C ARG A 121 -17.21 1.16 -4.02
N ALA A 122 -16.97 1.47 -5.30
CA ALA A 122 -16.62 0.47 -6.30
C ALA A 122 -15.30 -0.25 -5.98
N LEU A 123 -14.29 0.48 -5.48
CA LEU A 123 -13.02 -0.11 -5.04
C LEU A 123 -13.19 -1.02 -3.82
N ARG A 124 -13.95 -0.58 -2.81
CA ARG A 124 -14.26 -1.38 -1.63
C ARG A 124 -14.98 -2.67 -2.02
N ASP A 125 -15.99 -2.56 -2.88
CA ASP A 125 -16.76 -3.71 -3.33
C ASP A 125 -15.90 -4.63 -4.20
N LEU A 126 -14.95 -4.10 -4.99
CA LEU A 126 -13.97 -4.89 -5.74
C LEU A 126 -13.04 -5.69 -4.83
N VAL A 127 -12.49 -5.06 -3.78
CA VAL A 127 -11.54 -5.72 -2.86
C VAL A 127 -12.26 -6.77 -2.00
N LEU A 128 -13.41 -6.40 -1.42
CA LEU A 128 -14.15 -7.29 -0.52
C LEU A 128 -14.92 -8.37 -1.26
N LEU A 129 -15.71 -8.01 -2.28
CA LEU A 129 -16.53 -8.98 -3.01
C LEU A 129 -15.77 -9.66 -4.15
N GLY A 130 -14.79 -9.02 -4.78
CA GLY A 130 -14.02 -9.65 -5.86
C GLY A 130 -13.25 -10.88 -5.39
N PHE A 131 -12.51 -10.76 -4.29
CA PHE A 131 -11.75 -11.86 -3.70
C PHE A 131 -12.66 -13.02 -3.24
N LEU A 132 -13.81 -12.70 -2.63
CA LEU A 132 -14.76 -13.71 -2.13
C LEU A 132 -15.65 -14.31 -3.21
N ARG A 133 -15.84 -13.66 -4.37
CA ARG A 133 -16.65 -14.17 -5.49
C ARG A 133 -16.04 -15.37 -6.18
N PHE A 134 -14.74 -15.59 -6.07
CA PHE A 134 -14.09 -16.79 -6.62
C PHE A 134 -14.76 -18.08 -6.11
N PHE A 135 -15.03 -18.18 -4.81
CA PHE A 135 -15.60 -19.40 -4.22
C PHE A 135 -16.97 -19.78 -4.81
N PRO A 136 -18.01 -18.93 -4.79
CA PRO A 136 -19.32 -19.28 -5.34
C PRO A 136 -19.31 -19.42 -6.87
N GLU A 137 -18.50 -18.65 -7.61
CA GLU A 137 -18.42 -18.78 -9.07
C GLU A 137 -17.65 -20.02 -9.51
N ALA A 138 -16.59 -20.41 -8.80
CA ALA A 138 -15.90 -21.69 -9.01
C ALA A 138 -16.82 -22.88 -8.69
N LEU A 139 -17.60 -22.78 -7.60
CA LEU A 139 -18.62 -23.78 -7.26
C LEU A 139 -19.79 -23.83 -8.26
N GLN A 140 -20.16 -22.72 -8.90
CA GLN A 140 -21.21 -22.71 -9.93
C GLN A 140 -20.70 -23.21 -11.29
N ALA A 141 -19.44 -22.94 -11.64
CA ALA A 141 -18.80 -23.49 -12.82
C ALA A 141 -18.57 -25.01 -12.70
N LEU A 142 -18.33 -25.47 -11.47
CA LEU A 142 -18.34 -26.89 -11.14
C LEU A 142 -19.80 -27.36 -11.08
N ASN A 143 -20.31 -27.89 -12.18
CA ASN A 143 -21.69 -28.34 -12.29
C ASN A 143 -21.95 -29.44 -11.24
N TRP A 144 -22.44 -29.06 -10.04
CA TRP A 144 -22.43 -29.91 -8.84
C TRP A 144 -23.20 -31.22 -9.04
N SER A 145 -24.25 -31.17 -9.86
CA SER A 145 -24.99 -32.35 -10.31
C SER A 145 -24.18 -33.29 -11.20
N ALA A 146 -23.35 -32.78 -12.11
CA ALA A 146 -22.48 -33.59 -12.95
C ALA A 146 -21.27 -34.14 -12.18
N PHE A 147 -20.73 -33.37 -11.23
CA PHE A 147 -19.63 -33.81 -10.36
C PHE A 147 -20.09 -34.90 -9.38
N THR A 148 -21.22 -34.70 -8.69
CA THR A 148 -21.80 -35.73 -7.80
C THR A 148 -22.25 -36.96 -8.55
N ARG A 149 -22.85 -36.81 -9.74
CA ARG A 149 -23.19 -37.95 -10.62
C ARG A 149 -21.95 -38.67 -11.11
N GLY A 150 -20.89 -37.95 -11.47
CA GLY A 150 -19.60 -38.52 -11.85
C GLY A 150 -18.99 -39.34 -10.70
N ILE A 151 -18.92 -38.77 -9.50
CA ILE A 151 -18.48 -39.50 -8.31
C ILE A 151 -19.35 -40.73 -8.08
N ALA A 152 -20.68 -40.58 -8.08
CA ALA A 152 -21.60 -41.70 -7.85
C ALA A 152 -21.45 -42.83 -8.89
N LEU A 153 -21.22 -42.48 -10.17
CA LEU A 153 -20.98 -43.43 -11.25
C LEU A 153 -19.64 -44.19 -11.10
N TRP A 154 -18.61 -43.54 -10.55
CA TRP A 154 -17.29 -44.14 -10.34
C TRP A 154 -17.09 -44.81 -8.98
N LEU A 155 -17.94 -44.48 -7.99
CA LEU A 155 -17.84 -44.99 -6.63
C LEU A 155 -18.09 -46.50 -6.59
N LEU A 156 -19.13 -46.97 -7.30
CA LEU A 156 -19.46 -48.39 -7.33
C LEU A 156 -18.35 -49.23 -8.02
N PRO A 157 -17.84 -48.89 -9.21
CA PRO A 157 -16.69 -49.56 -9.82
C PRO A 157 -15.43 -49.53 -8.95
N MET A 158 -15.12 -48.40 -8.30
CA MET A 158 -13.96 -48.30 -7.41
C MET A 158 -14.09 -49.19 -6.19
N VAL A 159 -15.25 -49.20 -5.52
CA VAL A 159 -15.49 -50.03 -4.33
C VAL A 159 -15.40 -51.51 -4.70
N LEU A 160 -16.03 -51.92 -5.80
CA LEU A 160 -15.94 -53.29 -6.28
C LEU A 160 -14.49 -53.67 -6.64
N SER A 161 -13.79 -52.81 -7.37
CA SER A 161 -12.38 -53.04 -7.73
C SER A 161 -11.48 -53.12 -6.50
N ALA A 162 -11.70 -52.28 -5.48
CA ALA A 162 -10.96 -52.32 -4.23
C ALA A 162 -11.21 -53.63 -3.46
N VAL A 163 -12.45 -54.12 -3.44
CA VAL A 163 -12.78 -55.43 -2.85
C VAL A 163 -12.07 -56.56 -3.60
N PHE A 164 -12.07 -56.54 -4.94
CA PHE A 164 -11.34 -57.52 -5.74
C PHE A 164 -9.82 -57.47 -5.49
N ILE A 165 -9.23 -56.27 -5.45
CA ILE A 165 -7.81 -56.10 -5.14
C ILE A 165 -7.48 -56.62 -3.74
N ALA A 166 -8.33 -56.38 -2.74
CA ALA A 166 -8.13 -56.89 -1.38
C ALA A 166 -8.21 -58.42 -1.31
N LEU A 167 -9.18 -59.03 -2.00
CA LEU A 167 -9.30 -60.49 -2.10
C LEU A 167 -8.10 -61.11 -2.83
N PHE A 168 -7.63 -60.48 -3.91
CA PHE A 168 -6.45 -60.94 -4.64
C PHE A 168 -5.15 -60.75 -3.86
N ALA A 169 -5.02 -59.66 -3.10
CA ALA A 169 -3.90 -59.46 -2.19
C ALA A 169 -3.87 -60.54 -1.10
N ALA A 170 -5.02 -60.88 -0.50
CA ALA A 170 -5.10 -61.93 0.51
C ALA A 170 -4.77 -63.33 -0.03
N ALA A 171 -5.04 -63.57 -1.32
CA ALA A 171 -4.79 -64.86 -1.97
C ALA A 171 -3.42 -64.96 -2.66
N ASN A 172 -2.69 -63.85 -2.85
CA ASN A 172 -1.43 -63.81 -3.58
C ASN A 172 -0.40 -62.87 -2.90
N PRO A 173 0.69 -63.42 -2.33
CA PRO A 173 1.68 -62.65 -1.58
C PRO A 173 2.46 -61.64 -2.44
N VAL A 174 2.52 -61.83 -3.76
CA VAL A 174 3.09 -60.81 -4.66
C VAL A 174 2.18 -59.58 -4.66
N ILE A 175 0.88 -59.75 -4.89
CA ILE A 175 -0.09 -58.65 -4.95
C ILE A 175 -0.17 -57.90 -3.62
N GLU A 176 -0.08 -58.61 -2.49
CA GLU A 176 0.02 -58.01 -1.16
C GLU A 176 1.20 -57.02 -1.04
N GLN A 177 2.38 -57.40 -1.54
CA GLN A 177 3.54 -56.50 -1.55
C GLN A 177 3.29 -55.25 -2.40
N TRP A 178 2.71 -55.38 -3.60
CA TRP A 178 2.36 -54.22 -4.45
C TRP A 178 1.34 -53.29 -3.77
N VAL A 179 0.33 -53.83 -3.11
CA VAL A 179 -0.69 -53.04 -2.39
C VAL A 179 -0.08 -52.33 -1.18
N SER A 180 0.85 -52.96 -0.46
CA SER A 180 1.55 -52.33 0.68
C SER A 180 2.42 -51.13 0.28
N LEU A 181 2.87 -51.08 -0.98
CA LEU A 181 3.59 -49.94 -1.56
C LEU A 181 2.64 -48.78 -1.92
N LEU A 182 1.36 -49.05 -2.19
CA LEU A 182 0.31 -48.02 -2.32
C LEU A 182 -0.09 -47.46 -0.95
N ASN A 183 0.85 -46.81 -0.27
CA ASN A 183 0.57 -46.12 0.98
C ASN A 183 -0.10 -44.76 0.69
N PRO A 184 -1.34 -44.50 1.17
CA PRO A 184 -2.03 -43.21 0.97
C PRO A 184 -1.26 -42.03 1.55
N LYS A 185 -0.42 -42.31 2.56
CA LYS A 185 0.46 -41.33 3.21
C LYS A 185 1.50 -40.75 2.25
N LEU A 186 2.04 -41.53 1.29
CA LEU A 186 2.97 -41.02 0.28
C LEU A 186 2.29 -40.02 -0.66
N ILE A 187 1.05 -40.29 -1.10
CA ILE A 187 0.30 -39.39 -1.97
C ILE A 187 -0.01 -38.07 -1.25
N LEU A 188 -0.40 -38.12 0.02
CA LEU A 188 -0.62 -36.95 0.88
C LEU A 188 0.69 -36.20 1.22
N GLU A 189 1.84 -36.88 1.21
CA GLU A 189 3.17 -36.28 1.38
C GLU A 189 3.62 -35.51 0.13
N TYR A 190 3.27 -36.00 -1.07
CA TYR A 190 3.48 -35.26 -2.34
C TYR A 190 2.51 -34.09 -2.52
N VAL A 191 1.30 -34.15 -1.96
CA VAL A 191 0.34 -33.04 -1.98
C VAL A 191 0.61 -32.10 -0.80
N SER A 192 1.56 -31.19 -0.98
CA SER A 192 1.85 -30.17 0.02
C SER A 192 0.63 -29.25 0.23
N VAL A 193 -0.03 -29.37 1.39
CA VAL A 193 -1.17 -28.53 1.80
C VAL A 193 -0.85 -27.03 1.63
N ARG A 194 0.39 -26.65 1.92
CA ARG A 194 0.90 -25.28 1.76
C ARG A 194 0.83 -24.78 0.32
N ARG A 195 1.13 -25.63 -0.65
CA ARG A 195 1.08 -25.29 -2.09
C ARG A 195 -0.36 -25.24 -2.59
N VAL A 196 -1.24 -26.14 -2.13
CA VAL A 196 -2.68 -26.08 -2.44
C VAL A 196 -3.30 -24.78 -1.92
N LEU A 197 -2.99 -24.40 -0.68
CA LEU A 197 -3.41 -23.12 -0.10
C LEU A 197 -2.87 -21.94 -0.92
N PHE A 198 -1.57 -21.95 -1.28
CA PHE A 198 -0.98 -20.92 -2.12
C PHE A 198 -1.69 -20.77 -3.48
N TRP A 199 -1.94 -21.87 -4.18
CA TRP A 199 -2.65 -21.87 -5.45
C TRP A 199 -4.08 -21.35 -5.32
N SER A 200 -4.80 -21.75 -4.25
CA SER A 200 -6.15 -21.25 -3.98
C SER A 200 -6.16 -19.74 -3.74
N LEU A 201 -5.16 -19.21 -3.03
CA LEU A 201 -5.00 -17.79 -2.75
C LEU A 201 -4.69 -17.01 -4.02
N MET A 202 -3.77 -17.52 -4.85
CA MET A 202 -3.40 -16.88 -6.12
C MET A 202 -4.56 -16.87 -7.10
N LEU A 203 -5.32 -17.96 -7.19
CA LEU A 203 -6.53 -18.02 -8.02
C LEU A 203 -7.57 -16.99 -7.55
N ALA A 204 -7.83 -16.91 -6.24
CA ALA A 204 -8.75 -15.91 -5.68
C ALA A 204 -8.27 -14.47 -5.90
N LEU A 205 -6.96 -14.22 -5.88
CA LEU A 205 -6.37 -12.90 -6.13
C LEU A 205 -6.48 -12.47 -7.61
N VAL A 206 -6.26 -13.40 -8.53
CA VAL A 206 -6.27 -13.15 -9.97
C VAL A 206 -7.69 -13.10 -10.54
N TRP A 207 -8.63 -13.82 -9.94
CA TRP A 207 -10.01 -13.95 -10.42
C TRP A 207 -10.72 -12.61 -10.74
N PRO A 208 -10.66 -11.57 -9.89
CA PRO A 208 -11.31 -10.28 -10.16
C PRO A 208 -10.77 -9.58 -11.41
N PHE A 209 -9.51 -9.83 -11.77
CA PHE A 209 -8.87 -9.23 -12.94
C PHE A 209 -9.31 -9.88 -14.26
N ILE A 210 -9.74 -11.15 -14.23
CA ILE A 210 -10.20 -11.93 -15.38
C ILE A 210 -11.74 -11.89 -15.53
N HIS A 211 -12.47 -11.95 -14.41
CA HIS A 211 -13.93 -11.88 -14.35
C HIS A 211 -14.42 -10.45 -14.09
N VAL A 212 -14.10 -9.57 -15.04
CA VAL A 212 -14.46 -8.14 -15.04
C VAL A 212 -15.94 -7.87 -15.37
N ARG A 213 -16.78 -8.90 -15.48
CA ARG A 213 -18.21 -8.75 -15.76
C ARG A 213 -18.97 -8.42 -14.48
N TRP A 214 -18.81 -7.20 -13.97
CA TRP A 214 -19.89 -6.59 -13.22
C TRP A 214 -21.08 -6.49 -14.16
N ARG A 215 -22.06 -7.38 -13.96
CA ARG A 215 -23.34 -7.34 -14.65
C ARG A 215 -23.83 -5.89 -14.59
N SER A 216 -24.04 -5.31 -15.78
CA SER A 216 -25.09 -4.33 -15.98
C SER A 216 -26.39 -4.98 -15.49
N LYS A 217 -26.71 -4.87 -14.21
CA LYS A 217 -28.07 -4.93 -13.72
C LYS A 217 -28.70 -3.54 -13.91
N LYS A 218 -28.59 -2.96 -15.11
CA LYS A 218 -29.64 -2.08 -15.63
C LYS A 218 -30.76 -2.99 -16.15
N ALA A 219 -31.59 -3.51 -15.25
CA ALA A 219 -32.90 -4.11 -15.58
C ALA A 219 -33.79 -4.48 -14.37
N ALA A 220 -33.32 -4.40 -13.12
CA ALA A 220 -34.12 -4.83 -11.97
C ALA A 220 -34.14 -3.85 -10.77
N ILE A 221 -33.69 -2.61 -10.95
CA ILE A 221 -33.89 -1.53 -9.97
C ILE A 221 -34.71 -0.37 -10.60
N ALA A 222 -34.98 -0.43 -11.91
CA ALA A 222 -35.84 0.52 -12.61
C ALA A 222 -37.35 0.29 -12.40
N SER A 223 -37.76 -0.69 -11.58
CA SER A 223 -39.17 -0.93 -11.22
C SER A 223 -39.43 -0.91 -9.71
N ALA A 224 -38.49 -0.36 -8.93
CA ALA A 224 -38.68 -0.16 -7.48
C ALA A 224 -38.25 1.26 -7.03
N THR A 225 -38.27 2.23 -7.95
CA THR A 225 -38.02 3.64 -7.61
C THR A 225 -39.11 4.55 -8.18
N ASP A 226 -40.37 4.14 -7.99
CA ASP A 226 -41.55 5.00 -8.00
C ASP A 226 -42.34 4.71 -6.71
N ALA A 227 -41.70 4.93 -5.57
CA ALA A 227 -42.35 5.05 -4.25
C ALA A 227 -41.27 5.21 -3.17
N ALA A 228 -40.85 6.45 -2.92
CA ALA A 228 -40.53 6.98 -1.58
C ALA A 228 -39.87 8.34 -1.75
N GLY A 229 -40.64 9.40 -1.48
CA GLY A 229 -40.10 10.73 -1.29
C GLY A 229 -38.95 10.67 -0.29
N SER A 230 -37.78 11.14 -0.71
CA SER A 230 -36.64 11.28 0.18
C SER A 230 -36.95 12.42 1.14
N GLU A 231 -37.32 12.09 2.37
CA GLU A 231 -37.34 13.07 3.45
C GLU A 231 -35.93 13.70 3.58
N PRO A 232 -35.83 15.02 3.82
CA PRO A 232 -34.56 15.65 4.12
C PRO A 232 -33.98 15.00 5.37
N ARG A 233 -32.87 14.27 5.20
CA ARG A 233 -32.11 13.72 6.32
C ARG A 233 -31.75 14.86 7.27
N ALA A 234 -32.39 14.87 8.44
CA ALA A 234 -32.08 15.82 9.50
C ALA A 234 -30.57 15.74 9.82
N PRO A 235 -29.89 16.88 9.99
CA PRO A 235 -28.48 16.88 10.37
C PRO A 235 -28.31 16.19 11.73
N LEU A 236 -27.36 15.25 11.80
CA LEU A 236 -27.00 14.49 13.01
C LEU A 236 -26.38 15.35 14.14
N VAL A 237 -26.37 16.68 13.99
CA VAL A 237 -25.95 17.65 15.00
C VAL A 237 -26.90 18.84 14.90
N PRO A 238 -27.52 19.29 16.00
CA PRO A 238 -28.42 20.45 15.98
C PRO A 238 -27.70 21.68 15.40
N VAL A 239 -28.24 22.24 14.32
CA VAL A 239 -27.70 23.44 13.64
C VAL A 239 -27.65 24.65 14.59
N GLU A 240 -28.42 24.62 15.68
CA GLU A 240 -28.44 25.65 16.73
C GLU A 240 -27.22 25.63 17.66
N LEU A 241 -26.49 24.51 17.77
CA LEU A 241 -25.29 24.40 18.62
C LEU A 241 -24.00 24.93 17.95
N LEU A 242 -24.05 25.21 16.64
CA LEU A 242 -22.96 25.75 15.82
C LEU A 242 -23.32 27.15 15.26
N GLY A 243 -24.01 27.96 16.07
CA GLY A 243 -24.35 29.33 15.66
C GLY A 243 -23.09 30.17 15.33
N PRO A 244 -23.17 31.13 14.39
CA PRO A 244 -22.04 31.98 14.00
C PRO A 244 -21.34 32.67 15.19
N SER A 245 -22.08 32.96 16.26
CA SER A 245 -21.56 33.54 17.50
C SER A 245 -20.64 32.59 18.28
N ILE A 246 -20.93 31.29 18.30
CA ILE A 246 -20.09 30.27 18.94
C ILE A 246 -18.83 30.07 18.10
N VAL A 247 -18.97 29.96 16.78
CA VAL A 247 -17.84 29.87 15.85
C VAL A 247 -16.88 31.05 16.03
N LEU A 248 -17.40 32.28 16.10
CA LEU A 248 -16.58 33.47 16.33
C LEU A 248 -15.87 33.44 17.68
N ARG A 249 -16.58 33.13 18.78
CA ARG A 249 -15.99 33.10 20.13
C ARG A 249 -14.94 31.99 20.29
N SER A 250 -15.22 30.80 19.76
CA SER A 250 -14.25 29.70 19.71
C SER A 250 -13.02 30.08 18.91
N LEU A 251 -13.19 30.73 17.75
CA LEU A 251 -12.08 31.14 16.90
C LEU A 251 -11.21 32.22 17.56
N ILE A 252 -11.80 33.16 18.31
CA ILE A 252 -11.05 34.14 19.12
C ILE A 252 -10.24 33.43 20.21
N LEU A 253 -10.88 32.54 20.99
CA LEU A 253 -10.22 31.80 22.08
C LEU A 253 -9.08 30.92 21.56
N PHE A 254 -9.29 30.24 20.42
CA PHE A 254 -8.24 29.47 19.77
C PHE A 254 -7.09 30.38 19.33
N ASN A 255 -7.35 31.47 18.62
CA ASN A 255 -6.28 32.39 18.20
C ASN A 255 -5.45 32.91 19.39
N LEU A 256 -6.06 33.15 20.56
CA LEU A 256 -5.35 33.56 21.77
C LEU A 256 -4.49 32.42 22.35
N LEU A 257 -5.03 31.21 22.44
CA LEU A 257 -4.30 30.04 22.94
C LEU A 257 -3.09 29.72 22.06
N PHE A 258 -3.29 29.69 20.74
CA PHE A 258 -2.25 29.43 19.76
C PHE A 258 -1.21 30.56 19.70
N ALA A 259 -1.62 31.83 19.90
CA ALA A 259 -0.70 32.96 20.06
C ALA A 259 0.19 32.79 21.30
N ALA A 260 -0.40 32.44 22.46
CA ALA A 260 0.36 32.21 23.68
C ALA A 260 1.41 31.10 23.50
N GLN A 261 1.03 29.99 22.85
CA GLN A 261 1.97 28.91 22.51
C GLN A 261 3.07 29.39 21.56
N SER A 262 2.73 30.16 20.54
CA SER A 262 3.72 30.69 19.57
C SER A 262 4.71 31.65 20.24
N ILE A 263 4.26 32.45 21.21
CA ILE A 263 5.12 33.34 22.01
C ILE A 263 6.07 32.51 22.89
N LEU A 264 5.57 31.48 23.57
CA LEU A 264 6.41 30.59 24.38
C LEU A 264 7.47 29.90 23.51
N ASP A 265 7.08 29.39 22.34
CA ASP A 265 8.03 28.81 21.39
C ASP A 265 9.04 29.85 20.89
N GLY A 266 8.62 31.09 20.64
CA GLY A 266 9.53 32.20 20.29
C GLY A 266 10.55 32.49 21.40
N ILE A 267 10.13 32.51 22.67
CA ILE A 267 11.00 32.80 23.80
C ILE A 267 11.99 31.65 24.05
N TYR A 268 11.50 30.41 24.13
CA TYR A 268 12.30 29.27 24.58
C TYR A 268 13.04 28.54 23.45
N LEU A 269 12.48 28.46 22.23
CA LEU A 269 13.13 27.77 21.10
C LEU A 269 13.93 28.71 20.20
N TRP A 270 13.44 29.93 19.95
CA TRP A 270 14.14 30.91 19.10
C TRP A 270 15.05 31.85 19.91
N GLY A 271 14.66 32.18 21.13
CA GLY A 271 15.37 33.11 22.02
C GLY A 271 16.60 32.54 22.73
N HIS A 272 17.00 31.29 22.48
CA HIS A 272 18.12 30.60 23.17
C HIS A 272 18.05 30.65 24.72
N ALA A 273 16.87 30.88 25.31
CA ALA A 273 16.69 30.84 26.75
C ALA A 273 16.88 29.39 27.24
N ALA A 274 17.74 29.20 28.25
CA ALA A 274 18.00 27.89 28.82
C ALA A 274 16.69 27.24 29.29
N LEU A 275 16.48 25.97 28.91
CA LEU A 275 15.38 25.18 29.47
C LEU A 275 15.55 25.13 31.01
N PRO A 276 14.47 25.11 31.79
CA PRO A 276 14.56 24.92 33.24
C PRO A 276 15.42 23.69 33.59
N ASP A 277 16.29 23.81 34.59
CA ASP A 277 17.41 22.90 34.89
C ASP A 277 17.03 21.42 35.13
N ASN A 278 15.74 21.07 35.14
CA ASN A 278 15.19 19.74 35.41
C ASN A 278 14.50 19.06 34.21
N LEU A 279 14.57 19.61 32.99
CA LEU A 279 13.93 19.02 31.80
C LEU A 279 14.94 18.58 30.74
N THR A 280 14.96 17.28 30.44
CA THR A 280 15.72 16.75 29.31
C THR A 280 15.01 17.08 27.99
N TYR A 281 15.78 17.30 26.91
CA TYR A 281 15.23 17.53 25.56
C TYR A 281 14.27 16.41 25.11
N ALA A 282 14.51 15.16 25.53
CA ALA A 282 13.63 14.02 25.24
C ALA A 282 12.27 14.14 25.95
N ALA A 283 12.25 14.56 27.23
CA ALA A 283 11.02 14.79 27.96
C ALA A 283 10.22 15.98 27.39
N TYR A 284 10.91 17.04 26.96
CA TYR A 284 10.30 18.20 26.31
C TYR A 284 9.67 17.88 24.93
N ALA A 285 10.32 17.03 24.13
CA ALA A 285 9.79 16.57 22.85
C ALA A 285 8.54 15.69 23.02
N HIS A 286 8.57 14.70 23.92
CA HIS A 286 7.45 13.76 24.10
C HIS A 286 6.25 14.35 24.85
N ARG A 287 6.44 15.20 25.87
CA ARG A 287 5.31 15.77 26.63
C ARG A 287 4.57 16.89 25.89
N GLY A 288 5.24 17.62 25.00
CA GLY A 288 4.63 18.70 24.23
C GLY A 288 3.93 18.26 22.95
N ALA A 289 4.45 17.26 22.24
CA ALA A 289 4.01 16.95 20.88
C ALA A 289 2.59 16.34 20.80
N TYR A 290 2.27 15.34 21.64
CA TYR A 290 0.99 14.62 21.51
C TYR A 290 -0.24 15.48 21.82
N PRO A 291 -0.28 16.30 22.89
CA PRO A 291 -1.42 17.16 23.15
C PRO A 291 -1.61 18.25 22.09
N LEU A 292 -0.51 18.81 21.55
CA LEU A 292 -0.56 19.85 20.50
C LEU A 292 -1.08 19.30 19.16
N ILE A 293 -0.73 18.05 18.81
CA ILE A 293 -1.29 17.40 17.62
C ILE A 293 -2.79 17.15 17.81
N ALA A 294 -3.22 16.68 18.98
CA ALA A 294 -4.63 16.45 19.27
C ALA A 294 -5.45 17.75 19.22
N THR A 295 -4.95 18.84 19.78
CA THR A 295 -5.63 20.15 19.76
C THR A 295 -5.66 20.75 18.35
N ALA A 296 -4.58 20.62 17.58
CA ALA A 296 -4.53 21.05 16.18
C ALA A 296 -5.53 20.27 15.29
N LEU A 297 -5.61 18.95 15.46
CA LEU A 297 -6.58 18.12 14.73
C LEU A 297 -8.02 18.44 15.11
N LEU A 298 -8.31 18.66 16.40
CA LEU A 298 -9.64 19.02 16.88
C LEU A 298 -10.06 20.41 16.38
N ALA A 299 -9.14 21.36 16.35
CA ALA A 299 -9.36 22.69 15.79
C ALA A 299 -9.53 22.66 14.25
N ALA A 300 -8.77 21.83 13.54
CA ALA A 300 -8.96 21.61 12.10
C ALA A 300 -10.31 20.96 11.78
N ALA A 301 -10.74 19.96 12.56
CA ALA A 301 -12.07 19.35 12.44
C ALA A 301 -13.17 20.37 12.70
N PHE A 302 -13.02 21.20 13.74
CA PHE A 302 -13.94 22.30 14.04
C PHE A 302 -14.05 23.31 12.89
N VAL A 303 -12.93 23.73 12.30
CA VAL A 303 -12.93 24.68 11.18
C VAL A 303 -13.57 24.09 9.92
N LEU A 304 -13.31 22.81 9.62
CA LEU A 304 -13.94 22.12 8.48
C LEU A 304 -15.46 21.99 8.63
N VAL A 305 -15.94 21.75 9.86
CA VAL A 305 -17.37 21.69 10.17
C VAL A 305 -18.00 23.08 10.15
N ALA A 306 -17.32 24.09 10.71
CA ALA A 306 -17.80 25.46 10.80
C ALA A 306 -17.77 26.22 9.46
N MET A 307 -16.87 25.85 8.53
CA MET A 307 -16.71 26.48 7.20
C MET A 307 -17.28 25.64 6.05
N ARG A 308 -18.40 24.96 6.30
CA ARG A 308 -19.15 24.23 5.27
C ARG A 308 -19.69 25.21 4.20
N PRO A 309 -19.65 24.86 2.90
CA PRO A 309 -20.16 25.71 1.83
C PRO A 309 -21.62 26.11 2.08
N GLY A 310 -21.93 27.41 2.02
CA GLY A 310 -23.26 27.95 2.31
C GLY A 310 -23.55 28.23 3.80
N GLY A 311 -22.57 28.07 4.68
CA GLY A 311 -22.72 28.32 6.12
C GLY A 311 -22.65 29.82 6.51
N PRO A 312 -23.12 30.21 7.72
CA PRO A 312 -23.11 31.59 8.20
C PRO A 312 -21.72 32.24 8.27
N ALA A 313 -20.66 31.43 8.33
CA ALA A 313 -19.28 31.85 8.40
C ALA A 313 -18.71 32.39 7.07
N GLU A 314 -19.31 32.04 5.94
CA GLU A 314 -18.83 32.44 4.60
C GLU A 314 -19.18 33.91 4.27
N LYS A 315 -20.24 34.45 4.88
CA LYS A 315 -20.74 35.82 4.64
C LYS A 315 -20.22 36.87 5.63
N SER A 316 -19.55 36.47 6.70
CA SER A 316 -19.07 37.40 7.74
C SER A 316 -17.66 37.94 7.43
N LYS A 317 -17.54 39.26 7.28
CA LYS A 317 -16.26 39.96 7.03
C LYS A 317 -15.23 39.80 8.16
N VAL A 318 -15.64 39.35 9.35
CA VAL A 318 -14.78 39.21 10.53
C VAL A 318 -14.23 37.78 10.69
N ILE A 319 -14.97 36.76 10.24
CA ILE A 319 -14.57 35.36 10.47
C ILE A 319 -13.44 34.94 9.52
N ARG A 320 -13.44 35.41 8.26
CA ARG A 320 -12.36 35.13 7.28
C ARG A 320 -10.96 35.52 7.78
N PRO A 321 -10.69 36.76 8.24
CA PRO A 321 -9.35 37.12 8.71
C PRO A 321 -8.93 36.35 9.96
N LEU A 322 -9.86 36.03 10.87
CA LEU A 322 -9.56 35.23 12.06
C LEU A 322 -9.20 33.77 11.71
N VAL A 323 -9.77 33.20 10.64
CA VAL A 323 -9.37 31.88 10.15
C VAL A 323 -8.00 31.93 9.51
N TYR A 324 -7.68 32.95 8.72
CA TYR A 324 -6.34 33.11 8.17
C TYR A 324 -5.28 33.30 9.26
N LEU A 325 -5.58 34.09 10.29
CA LEU A 325 -4.71 34.24 11.46
C LEU A 325 -4.50 32.90 12.18
N TRP A 326 -5.59 32.16 12.41
CA TRP A 326 -5.52 30.85 13.07
C TRP A 326 -4.72 29.83 12.26
N VAL A 327 -4.91 29.77 10.93
CA VAL A 327 -4.11 28.89 10.08
C VAL A 327 -2.64 29.32 10.08
N GLY A 328 -2.35 30.62 10.01
CA GLY A 328 -0.99 31.14 10.10
C GLY A 328 -0.30 30.73 11.41
N GLN A 329 -0.99 30.84 12.54
CA GLN A 329 -0.47 30.36 13.83
C GLN A 329 -0.21 28.85 13.84
N ASN A 330 -1.06 28.04 13.21
CA ASN A 330 -0.83 26.59 13.11
C ASN A 330 0.40 26.26 12.24
N VAL A 331 0.62 27.00 11.15
CA VAL A 331 1.85 26.84 10.35
C VAL A 331 3.08 27.18 11.18
N LEU A 332 3.04 28.24 12.01
CA LEU A 332 4.12 28.58 12.94
C LEU A 332 4.35 27.47 13.99
N LEU A 333 3.30 26.87 14.54
CA LEU A 333 3.43 25.74 15.45
C LEU A 333 4.06 24.51 14.80
N VAL A 334 3.70 24.22 13.55
CA VAL A 334 4.34 23.14 12.79
C VAL A 334 5.82 23.45 12.57
N ALA A 335 6.17 24.70 12.21
CA ALA A 335 7.56 25.12 12.06
C ALA A 335 8.36 25.00 13.38
N SER A 336 7.76 25.39 14.51
CA SER A 336 8.33 25.19 15.85
C SER A 336 8.55 23.71 16.18
N SER A 337 7.58 22.86 15.83
CA SER A 337 7.68 21.40 16.02
C SER A 337 8.78 20.77 15.16
N ILE A 338 8.92 21.23 13.91
CA ILE A 338 10.03 20.84 13.02
C ILE A 338 11.36 21.22 13.66
N ARG A 339 11.50 22.45 14.17
CA ARG A 339 12.74 22.90 14.82
C ARG A 339 13.05 22.10 16.09
N ARG A 340 12.03 21.71 16.86
CA ARG A 340 12.20 20.85 18.04
C ARG A 340 12.70 19.45 17.65
N LEU A 341 12.17 18.88 16.57
CA LEU A 341 12.61 17.59 16.06
C LEU A 341 14.04 17.66 15.50
N ASP A 342 14.39 18.77 14.85
CA ASP A 342 15.73 19.05 14.33
C ASP A 342 16.78 19.08 15.45
N LEU A 343 16.54 19.84 16.53
CA LEU A 343 17.39 19.83 17.73
C LEU A 343 17.48 18.44 18.38
N TYR A 344 16.41 17.65 18.29
CA TYR A 344 16.42 16.27 18.80
C TYR A 344 17.27 15.34 17.92
N VAL A 345 17.28 15.53 16.60
CA VAL A 345 18.15 14.79 15.66
C VAL A 345 19.62 15.15 15.90
N ASP A 346 19.94 16.43 16.14
CA ASP A 346 21.32 16.86 16.42
C ASP A 346 21.93 16.13 17.63
N ILE A 347 21.10 15.78 18.62
CA ILE A 347 21.55 15.09 19.84
C ILE A 347 21.51 13.56 19.67
N TYR A 348 20.45 13.01 19.09
CA TYR A 348 20.16 11.57 19.09
C TYR A 348 20.27 10.89 17.72
N MET A 349 20.87 11.58 16.73
CA MET A 349 21.04 11.13 15.35
C MET A 349 19.70 10.88 14.62
N LEU A 350 19.77 10.54 13.34
CA LEU A 350 18.60 10.34 12.50
C LEU A 350 18.08 8.91 12.59
N THR A 351 16.75 8.75 12.57
CA THR A 351 16.07 7.45 12.50
C THR A 351 14.88 7.51 11.55
N TYR A 352 14.35 6.34 11.17
CA TYR A 352 13.17 6.24 10.30
C TYR A 352 11.98 7.05 10.83
N TRP A 353 11.69 6.95 12.12
CA TRP A 353 10.55 7.65 12.73
C TRP A 353 10.71 9.17 12.70
N ARG A 354 11.94 9.68 12.83
CA ARG A 354 12.22 11.12 12.75
C ARG A 354 12.06 11.64 11.33
N ILE A 355 12.56 10.91 10.32
CA ILE A 355 12.32 11.26 8.90
C ILE A 355 10.82 11.23 8.58
N ALA A 356 10.11 10.18 9.00
CA ALA A 356 8.67 10.06 8.79
C ALA A 356 7.91 11.23 9.45
N ALA A 357 8.32 11.65 10.66
CA ALA A 357 7.74 12.80 11.33
C ALA A 357 7.99 14.12 10.57
N PHE A 358 9.18 14.37 10.02
CA PHE A 358 9.44 15.55 9.18
C PHE A 358 8.54 15.57 7.94
N ILE A 359 8.44 14.45 7.22
CA ILE A 359 7.60 14.31 6.03
C ILE A 359 6.13 14.55 6.38
N TRP A 360 5.66 13.96 7.49
CA TRP A 360 4.30 14.13 7.97
C TRP A 360 4.00 15.59 8.35
N MET A 361 4.89 16.24 9.11
CA MET A 361 4.73 17.66 9.45
C MET A 361 4.73 18.56 8.21
N GLY A 362 5.56 18.26 7.20
CA GLY A 362 5.53 18.95 5.92
C GLY A 362 4.20 18.78 5.17
N LEU A 363 3.62 17.57 5.16
CA LEU A 363 2.30 17.32 4.60
C LEU A 363 1.19 18.07 5.34
N VAL A 364 1.26 18.15 6.67
CA VAL A 364 0.30 18.92 7.49
C VAL A 364 0.40 20.41 7.16
N ALA A 365 1.62 20.97 7.10
CA ALA A 365 1.84 22.36 6.72
C ALA A 365 1.27 22.65 5.31
N LEU A 366 1.52 21.77 4.35
CA LEU A 366 0.97 21.89 3.00
C LEU A 366 -0.56 21.82 3.01
N GLY A 367 -1.16 20.91 3.78
CA GLY A 367 -2.62 20.80 3.93
C GLY A 367 -3.25 22.08 4.49
N LEU A 368 -2.61 22.70 5.48
CA LEU A 368 -3.01 24.00 6.02
C LEU A 368 -2.93 25.12 4.98
N ILE A 369 -1.84 25.17 4.20
CA ILE A 369 -1.67 26.12 3.09
C ILE A 369 -2.77 25.90 2.02
N LEU A 370 -3.11 24.65 1.71
CA LEU A 370 -4.18 24.33 0.77
C LEU A 370 -5.57 24.74 1.29
N ILE A 371 -5.80 24.72 2.60
CA ILE A 371 -7.04 25.27 3.19
C ILE A 371 -7.12 26.78 2.94
N VAL A 372 -6.03 27.51 3.18
CA VAL A 372 -5.97 28.96 2.89
C VAL A 372 -6.19 29.22 1.41
N ALA A 373 -5.50 28.49 0.53
CA ALA A 373 -5.67 28.59 -0.91
C ALA A 373 -7.10 28.28 -1.35
N ARG A 374 -7.76 27.29 -0.74
CA ARG A 374 -9.16 26.95 -1.02
C ARG A 374 -10.09 28.11 -0.69
N ILE A 375 -9.90 28.78 0.45
CA ILE A 375 -10.73 29.93 0.86
C ILE A 375 -10.42 31.16 -0.01
N ALA A 376 -9.14 31.41 -0.31
CA ALA A 376 -8.72 32.56 -1.11
C ALA A 376 -9.13 32.47 -2.58
N LEU A 377 -9.19 31.25 -3.14
CA LEU A 377 -9.56 30.97 -4.53
C LEU A 377 -11.03 30.53 -4.68
N ASP A 378 -11.83 30.62 -3.63
CA ASP A 378 -13.25 30.19 -3.56
C ASP A 378 -13.49 28.79 -4.17
N ARG A 379 -12.58 27.83 -3.88
CA ARG A 379 -12.64 26.46 -4.41
C ARG A 379 -13.54 25.55 -3.57
N SER A 380 -14.06 24.51 -4.22
CA SER A 380 -14.91 23.51 -3.57
C SER A 380 -14.12 22.60 -2.62
N ASN A 381 -14.82 21.96 -1.66
CA ASN A 381 -14.21 20.96 -0.78
C ASN A 381 -13.66 19.75 -1.57
N GLN A 382 -14.27 19.41 -2.71
CA GLN A 382 -13.78 18.34 -3.58
C GLN A 382 -12.40 18.67 -4.17
N TRP A 383 -12.17 19.94 -4.51
CA TRP A 383 -10.85 20.40 -4.96
C TRP A 383 -9.80 20.24 -3.85
N LEU A 384 -10.13 20.63 -2.61
CA LEU A 384 -9.21 20.50 -1.47
C LEU A 384 -8.84 19.03 -1.21
N VAL A 385 -9.82 18.13 -1.22
CA VAL A 385 -9.58 16.68 -1.08
C VAL A 385 -8.72 16.16 -2.22
N GLY A 386 -9.01 16.56 -3.46
CA GLY A 386 -8.21 16.19 -4.62
C GLY A 386 -6.76 16.67 -4.53
N ALA A 387 -6.54 17.93 -4.15
CA ALA A 387 -5.21 18.51 -3.98
C ALA A 387 -4.40 17.81 -2.86
N ASN A 388 -5.03 17.50 -1.73
CA ASN A 388 -4.39 16.75 -0.65
C ASN A 388 -4.06 15.30 -1.07
N LEU A 389 -4.95 14.63 -1.80
CA LEU A 389 -4.68 13.29 -2.34
C LEU A 389 -3.53 13.30 -3.34
N ILE A 390 -3.44 14.31 -4.20
CA ILE A 390 -2.32 14.49 -5.14
C ILE A 390 -1.02 14.71 -4.37
N ALA A 391 -1.01 15.63 -3.40
CA ALA A 391 0.15 15.91 -2.57
C ALA A 391 0.64 14.65 -1.82
N LEU A 392 -0.29 13.92 -1.19
CA LEU A 392 0.00 12.67 -0.51
C LEU A 392 0.59 11.63 -1.47
N THR A 393 0.00 11.49 -2.66
CA THR A 393 0.47 10.55 -3.69
C THR A 393 1.89 10.90 -4.13
N ILE A 394 2.17 12.18 -4.42
CA ILE A 394 3.51 12.64 -4.82
C ILE A 394 4.53 12.35 -3.73
N VAL A 395 4.21 12.66 -2.47
CA VAL A 395 5.11 12.44 -1.34
C VAL A 395 5.38 10.96 -1.13
N LEU A 396 4.34 10.11 -1.05
CA LEU A 396 4.51 8.67 -0.86
C LEU A 396 5.26 8.02 -2.03
N TYR A 397 4.98 8.45 -3.26
CA TYR A 397 5.70 7.98 -4.43
C TYR A 397 7.17 8.41 -4.40
N GLY A 398 7.47 9.67 -4.08
CA GLY A 398 8.84 10.14 -3.89
C GLY A 398 9.58 9.36 -2.80
N CYS A 399 8.93 9.12 -1.66
CA CYS A 399 9.49 8.34 -0.55
C CYS A 399 9.84 6.90 -0.98
N SER A 400 9.02 6.28 -1.83
CA SER A 400 9.31 4.92 -2.32
C SER A 400 10.60 4.83 -3.16
N LEU A 401 11.00 5.93 -3.80
CA LEU A 401 12.21 5.99 -4.64
C LEU A 401 13.46 6.36 -3.84
N VAL A 402 13.32 6.98 -2.67
CA VAL A 402 14.44 7.38 -1.82
C VAL A 402 15.02 6.16 -1.08
N ASN A 403 16.35 6.13 -0.96
CA ASN A 403 17.06 5.14 -0.16
C ASN A 403 17.26 5.68 1.27
N PHE A 404 16.23 5.52 2.11
CA PHE A 404 16.28 6.01 3.49
C PHE A 404 17.35 5.29 4.32
N ASP A 405 17.58 4.00 4.08
CA ASP A 405 18.55 3.17 4.79
C ASP A 405 19.96 3.76 4.61
N ALA A 406 20.37 4.00 3.36
CA ALA A 406 21.66 4.62 3.05
C ALA A 406 21.73 6.08 3.51
N PHE A 407 20.65 6.85 3.33
CA PHE A 407 20.59 8.25 3.74
C PHE A 407 20.77 8.42 5.24
N ILE A 408 20.06 7.63 6.06
CA ILE A 408 20.20 7.62 7.52
C ILE A 408 21.62 7.22 7.89
N ALA A 409 22.16 6.17 7.26
CA ALA A 409 23.48 5.66 7.59
C ALA A 409 24.59 6.69 7.29
N ASP A 410 24.60 7.26 6.09
CA ASP A 410 25.56 8.29 5.70
C ASP A 410 25.41 9.56 6.56
N TYR A 411 24.18 9.98 6.87
CA TYR A 411 23.94 11.14 7.75
C TYR A 411 24.50 10.90 9.15
N ASN A 412 24.20 9.76 9.77
CA ASN A 412 24.63 9.42 11.13
C ASN A 412 26.15 9.29 11.22
N VAL A 413 26.82 8.75 10.20
CA VAL A 413 28.28 8.68 10.17
C VAL A 413 28.89 10.09 10.03
N ALA A 414 28.37 10.92 9.13
CA ALA A 414 28.88 12.27 8.91
C ALA A 414 28.70 13.22 10.11
N HIS A 415 27.57 13.12 10.81
CA HIS A 415 27.24 13.98 11.97
C HIS A 415 27.69 13.40 13.31
N SER A 416 28.39 12.27 13.30
CA SER A 416 28.89 11.65 14.52
C SER A 416 29.97 12.48 15.20
N ARG A 417 30.17 12.23 16.51
CA ARG A 417 31.24 12.86 17.29
C ARG A 417 32.63 12.63 16.69
N GLU A 418 32.86 11.47 16.10
CA GLU A 418 34.13 11.06 15.51
C GLU A 418 34.51 11.91 14.29
N VAL A 419 33.53 12.44 13.55
CA VAL A 419 33.75 13.28 12.36
C VAL A 419 33.55 14.77 12.69
N SER A 420 32.45 15.09 13.36
CA SER A 420 32.02 16.47 13.62
C SER A 420 32.58 17.05 14.94
N GLY A 421 33.21 16.22 15.79
CA GLY A 421 33.74 16.63 17.09
C GLY A 421 32.69 16.97 18.15
N LYS A 422 31.41 16.96 17.78
CA LYS A 422 30.23 17.28 18.61
C LYS A 422 29.15 16.23 18.40
N GLY A 423 28.24 16.05 19.37
CA GLY A 423 27.12 15.12 19.26
C GLY A 423 27.36 13.75 19.88
N ALA A 424 26.52 12.78 19.52
CA ALA A 424 26.59 11.39 19.96
C ALA A 424 27.69 10.60 19.23
N GLN A 425 28.21 9.56 19.88
CA GLN A 425 29.13 8.60 19.24
C GLN A 425 28.41 7.80 18.15
N ILE A 426 29.16 7.30 17.16
CA ILE A 426 28.59 6.43 16.12
C ILE A 426 28.00 5.16 16.77
N ASP A 427 26.70 4.95 16.57
CA ASP A 427 26.00 3.72 16.92
C ASP A 427 26.07 2.72 15.76
N ILE A 428 27.10 1.87 15.78
CA ILE A 428 27.32 0.85 14.74
C ILE A 428 26.23 -0.24 14.79
N ASP A 429 25.74 -0.59 15.98
CA ASP A 429 24.67 -1.58 16.11
C ASP A 429 23.39 -1.11 15.41
N TYR A 430 23.03 0.17 15.58
CA TYR A 430 21.90 0.75 14.84
C TYR A 430 22.12 0.72 13.32
N LEU A 431 23.30 1.09 12.83
CA LEU A 431 23.61 1.03 11.39
C LEU A 431 23.43 -0.39 10.81
N MET A 432 23.79 -1.43 11.56
CA MET A 432 23.62 -2.83 11.15
C MET A 432 22.15 -3.23 11.02
N THR A 433 21.22 -2.56 11.73
CA THR A 433 19.78 -2.83 11.61
C THR A 433 19.15 -2.24 10.35
N LEU A 434 19.81 -1.29 9.68
CA LEU A 434 19.29 -0.61 8.50
C LEU A 434 19.30 -1.52 7.25
N GLY A 435 20.15 -2.54 7.22
CA GLY A 435 20.24 -3.52 6.14
C GLY A 435 21.41 -3.29 5.17
N PRO A 436 21.44 -4.03 4.04
CA PRO A 436 22.59 -4.06 3.12
C PRO A 436 22.97 -2.68 2.54
N GLN A 437 21.99 -1.81 2.34
CA GLN A 437 22.18 -0.47 1.81
C GLN A 437 23.04 0.44 2.70
N ALA A 438 23.19 0.11 3.99
CA ALA A 438 24.05 0.83 4.92
C ALA A 438 25.51 0.36 4.92
N VAL A 439 25.87 -0.74 4.24
CA VAL A 439 27.24 -1.32 4.25
C VAL A 439 28.34 -0.30 3.93
N PRO A 440 28.22 0.58 2.92
CA PRO A 440 29.25 1.58 2.64
C PRO A 440 29.47 2.57 3.80
N ALA A 441 28.42 2.91 4.54
CA ALA A 441 28.52 3.79 5.72
C ALA A 441 29.07 3.03 6.93
N ILE A 442 28.70 1.76 7.10
CA ILE A 442 29.27 0.86 8.12
C ILE A 442 30.79 0.71 7.93
N ASP A 443 31.25 0.54 6.69
CA ASP A 443 32.68 0.42 6.39
C ASP A 443 33.45 1.71 6.74
N LYS A 444 32.85 2.90 6.52
CA LYS A 444 33.39 4.18 6.99
C LYS A 444 33.42 4.26 8.52
N ALA A 445 32.36 3.81 9.19
CA ALA A 445 32.29 3.79 10.65
C ALA A 445 33.38 2.92 11.28
N PHE A 446 33.68 1.75 10.70
CA PHE A 446 34.79 0.91 11.13
C PHE A 446 36.17 1.56 10.92
N ALA A 447 36.34 2.34 9.86
CA ALA A 447 37.58 3.09 9.64
C ALA A 447 37.77 4.20 10.68
N LEU A 448 36.70 4.88 11.07
CA LEU A 448 36.71 5.92 12.10
C LEU A 448 36.90 5.36 13.51
N ARG A 449 36.43 4.13 13.76
CA ARG A 449 36.52 3.47 15.07
C ARG A 449 37.10 2.05 14.96
N PRO A 450 38.42 1.90 14.76
CA PRO A 450 39.07 0.60 14.59
C PRO A 450 38.87 -0.34 15.79
N ALA A 451 38.82 0.23 17.01
CA ALA A 451 38.59 -0.52 18.24
C ALA A 451 37.18 -1.17 18.31
N ALA A 452 36.21 -0.65 17.56
CA ALA A 452 34.87 -1.24 17.46
C ALA A 452 34.79 -2.35 16.40
N ARG A 453 35.90 -2.72 15.75
CA ARG A 453 35.96 -3.83 14.81
C ARG A 453 36.04 -5.18 15.55
N GLU A 454 35.04 -5.44 16.37
CA GLU A 454 34.87 -6.71 17.08
C GLU A 454 34.47 -7.81 16.09
N GLY A 455 34.92 -9.05 16.32
CA GLY A 455 34.62 -10.18 15.43
C GLY A 455 33.12 -10.40 15.20
N CYS A 456 32.27 -10.10 16.19
CA CYS A 456 30.81 -10.16 16.06
C CYS A 456 30.28 -9.17 15.03
N LEU A 457 30.76 -7.91 15.06
CA LEU A 457 30.31 -6.86 14.16
C LEU A 457 30.77 -7.08 12.73
N VAL A 458 31.99 -7.61 12.53
CA VAL A 458 32.47 -8.05 11.22
C VAL A 458 31.59 -9.17 10.66
N SER A 459 31.26 -10.18 11.47
CA SER A 459 30.37 -11.28 11.04
C SER A 459 28.96 -10.81 10.66
N ARG A 460 28.44 -9.75 11.30
CA ARG A 460 27.14 -9.16 10.95
C ARG A 460 27.22 -8.42 9.63
N ARG A 461 28.29 -7.63 9.44
CA ARG A 461 28.56 -6.95 8.17
C ARG A 461 28.69 -7.94 7.00
N ASP A 462 29.41 -9.03 7.19
CA ASP A 462 29.58 -10.05 6.14
C ASP A 462 28.25 -10.77 5.82
N ARG A 463 27.38 -10.98 6.82
CA ARG A 463 26.02 -11.45 6.58
C ARG A 463 25.18 -10.49 5.73
N LEU A 464 25.34 -9.18 5.91
CA LEU A 464 24.66 -8.17 5.07
C LEU A 464 25.17 -8.20 3.62
N VAL A 465 26.48 -8.39 3.43
CA VAL A 465 27.05 -8.54 2.07
C VAL A 465 26.60 -9.84 1.42
N GLU A 466 26.52 -10.94 2.17
CA GLU A 466 26.00 -12.20 1.64
C GLU A 466 24.50 -12.09 1.31
N GLN A 467 23.73 -11.41 2.15
CA GLN A 467 22.34 -11.09 1.84
C GLN A 467 22.22 -10.28 0.53
N GLN A 468 23.08 -9.27 0.34
CA GLN A 468 23.12 -8.49 -0.90
C GLN A 468 23.38 -9.36 -2.13
N ARG A 469 24.28 -10.34 -2.01
CA ARG A 469 24.59 -11.28 -3.11
C ARG A 469 23.40 -12.15 -3.45
N GLN A 470 22.67 -12.62 -2.46
CA GLN A 470 21.44 -13.39 -2.67
C GLN A 470 20.35 -12.55 -3.35
N ASP A 471 20.26 -11.27 -2.99
CA ASP A 471 19.26 -10.35 -3.53
C ASP A 471 19.53 -9.96 -5.00
N LEU A 472 20.75 -10.19 -5.52
CA LEU A 472 21.08 -10.05 -6.96
C LEU A 472 20.57 -11.18 -7.86
N ALA A 473 20.02 -12.26 -7.29
CA ALA A 473 19.37 -13.29 -8.09
C ALA A 473 18.26 -12.64 -8.95
N TRP A 474 18.10 -13.09 -10.20
CA TRP A 474 17.22 -12.41 -11.15
C TRP A 474 15.76 -12.24 -10.67
N ARG A 475 15.28 -13.13 -9.78
CA ARG A 475 13.92 -13.08 -9.20
C ARG A 475 13.78 -11.99 -8.13
N SER A 476 14.80 -11.81 -7.29
CA SER A 476 14.84 -10.79 -6.23
C SER A 476 15.45 -9.47 -6.68
N TRP A 477 15.96 -9.42 -7.92
CA TRP A 477 16.67 -8.29 -8.46
C TRP A 477 15.89 -6.98 -8.32
N SER A 478 16.61 -5.94 -7.90
CA SER A 478 16.15 -4.55 -7.91
C SER A 478 17.24 -3.66 -8.48
N PHE A 479 16.85 -2.52 -9.05
CA PHE A 479 17.83 -1.58 -9.62
C PHE A 479 18.75 -0.99 -8.53
N ARG A 480 18.21 -0.74 -7.34
CA ARG A 480 18.98 -0.20 -6.22
C ARG A 480 20.01 -1.21 -5.70
N ASP A 481 19.65 -2.49 -5.59
CA ASP A 481 20.57 -3.53 -5.16
C ASP A 481 21.72 -3.73 -6.16
N TRP A 482 21.43 -3.65 -7.45
CA TRP A 482 22.45 -3.66 -8.50
C TRP A 482 23.41 -2.45 -8.41
N ARG A 483 22.89 -1.25 -8.14
CA ARG A 483 23.72 -0.04 -7.96
C ARG A 483 24.62 -0.16 -6.74
N LEU A 484 24.11 -0.70 -5.64
CA LEU A 484 24.89 -0.96 -4.44
C LEU A 484 26.02 -1.95 -4.73
N GLN A 485 25.74 -3.07 -5.38
CA GLN A 485 26.76 -4.06 -5.71
C GLN A 485 27.90 -3.45 -6.53
N ARG A 486 27.59 -2.64 -7.55
CA ARG A 486 28.61 -1.95 -8.34
C ARG A 486 29.51 -1.04 -7.50
N ARG A 487 28.97 -0.37 -6.49
CA ARG A 487 29.75 0.47 -5.57
C ARG A 487 30.68 -0.38 -4.70
N LEU A 488 30.17 -1.50 -4.16
CA LEU A 488 30.97 -2.43 -3.35
C LEU A 488 32.10 -3.05 -4.17
N ASP A 489 31.82 -3.47 -5.41
CA ASP A 489 32.84 -4.03 -6.32
C ASP A 489 33.92 -3.00 -6.66
N ALA A 490 33.54 -1.74 -6.87
CA ALA A 490 34.47 -0.65 -7.13
C ALA A 490 35.37 -0.37 -5.91
N GLN A 491 34.81 -0.38 -4.69
CA GLN A 491 35.57 -0.23 -3.45
C GLN A 491 36.55 -1.39 -3.23
N ALA A 492 36.11 -2.63 -3.45
CA ALA A 492 36.97 -3.80 -3.33
C ALA A 492 38.15 -3.76 -4.31
N LYS A 493 37.91 -3.34 -5.57
CA LYS A 493 38.98 -3.15 -6.56
C LYS A 493 39.96 -2.06 -6.16
N ALA A 494 39.47 -0.93 -5.62
CA ALA A 494 40.33 0.16 -5.15
C ALA A 494 41.24 -0.29 -4.00
N GLN A 495 40.71 -1.07 -3.05
CA GLN A 495 41.49 -1.63 -1.93
C GLN A 495 42.57 -2.61 -2.42
N ALA A 496 42.24 -3.48 -3.38
CA ALA A 496 43.19 -4.43 -3.97
C ALA A 496 44.32 -3.72 -4.73
N GLY A 497 44.03 -2.60 -5.41
CA GLY A 497 45.05 -1.81 -6.12
C GLY A 497 45.95 -0.96 -5.21
N SER A 498 45.54 -0.70 -3.96
CA SER A 498 46.32 0.07 -2.98
C SER A 498 47.29 -0.78 -2.13
N GLN A 499 47.26 -2.11 -2.25
CA GLN A 499 48.30 -2.96 -1.66
C GLN A 499 49.53 -2.96 -2.57
N PRO A 500 50.72 -2.50 -2.12
CA PRO A 500 51.92 -2.56 -2.95
C PRO A 500 52.19 -4.02 -3.31
N ALA A 501 52.48 -4.26 -4.59
CA ALA A 501 53.02 -5.54 -5.03
C ALA A 501 54.32 -5.77 -4.24
N GLY A 502 54.29 -6.77 -3.36
CA GLY A 502 55.41 -7.16 -2.51
C GLY A 502 56.62 -7.62 -3.30
#